data_AF-A0A955BH52-F1
#
_entry.id   AF-A0A955BH52-F1
#
_cell.length_a   1.000
_cell.length_b   1.000
_cell.length_c   1.000
_cell.angle_alpha   90.00
_cell.angle_beta   90.00
_cell.angle_gamma   90.00
#
_symmetry.space_group_name_H-M   'P 1'
#
loop_
_entity.id
_entity.type
_entity.pdbx_description
1 polymer ?
#
loop_
_entity_poly.entity_id
_entity_poly.type
_entity_poly.pdbx_seq_one_letter_code
_entity_poly.pdbx_strand_id
1 'polypeptide(L)'
;MPYPLTIVLSEGQSNHPEKRALESAVAEALSAEHGAEVLITPNLYDLKPDGPTISTLKQTPRDLLVLSWLYPRAAHWTLDRVGVRGRVGESLLVAPDDEDEDDEDWDDAEKSRVADERELPNRRIYCIDWRIVQNANEVVDELRRIQEELAAENSASSTTAETAWISDQASSESLARFQRPVNDTHLDGNGRLAVSSPAPRTTVGPSSEHAPLPFDLSGGHLRRVDEQPGRRWYPVIDFSRCTNCMECIDFCLFGVYGVDGQETILVEQPDNCRKGCPACSRVCPENAIIFP
;
A
#
# COMPACT_ATOMS: atom_id res chain seq x y z
N MET A 1 10.13 -4.22 18.67
CA MET A 1 9.78 -5.26 17.68
C MET A 1 9.77 -4.58 16.32
N PRO A 2 10.30 -5.21 15.27
CA PRO A 2 10.31 -4.61 13.94
C PRO A 2 8.88 -4.32 13.47
N TYR A 3 8.71 -3.25 12.70
CA TYR A 3 7.41 -2.88 12.16
C TYR A 3 6.93 -3.95 11.16
N PRO A 4 5.69 -4.44 11.26
CA PRO A 4 5.21 -5.50 10.39
C PRO A 4 4.97 -4.97 8.97
N LEU A 5 5.63 -5.57 7.98
CA LEU A 5 5.56 -5.17 6.58
C LEU A 5 5.14 -6.36 5.70
N THR A 6 4.25 -6.13 4.73
CA THR A 6 3.91 -7.14 3.73
C THR A 6 4.75 -6.92 2.48
N ILE A 7 5.48 -7.95 2.08
CA ILE A 7 6.42 -7.92 0.97
C ILE A 7 5.84 -8.71 -0.19
N VAL A 8 5.75 -8.09 -1.36
CA VAL A 8 5.24 -8.69 -2.59
C VAL A 8 6.39 -8.88 -3.55
N LEU A 9 6.69 -10.14 -3.88
CA LEU A 9 7.69 -10.49 -4.88
C LEU A 9 6.97 -10.83 -6.18
N SER A 10 6.87 -9.83 -7.06
CA SER A 10 6.30 -9.99 -8.40
C SER A 10 7.35 -10.59 -9.32
N GLU A 11 7.11 -11.83 -9.73
CA GLU A 11 7.99 -12.55 -10.63
C GLU A 11 8.00 -12.02 -12.06
N GLY A 12 9.10 -12.27 -12.78
CA GLY A 12 9.21 -11.96 -14.20
C GLY A 12 8.31 -12.85 -15.07
N GLN A 13 7.99 -12.40 -16.29
CA GLN A 13 7.32 -13.24 -17.29
C GLN A 13 8.26 -14.28 -17.92
N SER A 14 9.59 -14.07 -17.81
CA SER A 14 10.59 -14.96 -18.39
C SER A 14 10.98 -16.09 -17.44
N ASN A 15 11.35 -17.24 -17.99
CA ASN A 15 11.92 -18.37 -17.23
C ASN A 15 13.45 -18.35 -17.21
N HIS A 16 14.07 -17.16 -17.24
CA HIS A 16 15.52 -17.04 -17.25
C HIS A 16 16.11 -17.56 -15.92
N PRO A 17 17.03 -18.53 -15.92
CA PRO A 17 17.45 -19.24 -14.71
C PRO A 17 18.11 -18.30 -13.68
N GLU A 18 18.94 -17.36 -14.13
CA GLU A 18 19.60 -16.40 -13.22
C GLU A 18 18.60 -15.48 -12.52
N LYS A 19 17.56 -15.03 -13.24
CA LYS A 19 16.51 -14.19 -12.66
C LYS A 19 15.72 -14.96 -11.61
N ARG A 20 15.41 -16.22 -11.90
CA ARG A 20 14.71 -17.12 -10.97
C ARG A 20 15.54 -17.43 -9.72
N ALA A 21 16.84 -17.62 -9.90
CA ALA A 21 17.76 -17.81 -8.79
C ALA A 21 17.81 -16.57 -7.89
N LEU A 22 17.88 -15.37 -8.47
CA LEU A 22 17.84 -14.10 -7.72
C LEU A 22 16.51 -13.94 -6.96
N GLU A 23 15.38 -14.08 -7.65
CA GLU A 23 14.03 -14.01 -7.04
C GLU A 23 13.90 -14.99 -5.87
N SER A 24 14.39 -16.22 -6.03
CA SER A 24 14.32 -17.26 -4.99
C SER A 24 15.24 -16.95 -3.80
N ALA A 25 16.46 -16.48 -4.06
CA ALA A 25 17.42 -16.11 -3.02
C ALA A 25 16.91 -14.92 -2.18
N VAL A 26 16.31 -13.92 -2.83
CA VAL A 26 15.72 -12.77 -2.15
C VAL A 26 14.48 -13.20 -1.35
N ALA A 27 13.63 -14.06 -1.90
CA ALA A 27 12.47 -14.60 -1.18
C ALA A 27 12.86 -15.35 0.10
N GLU A 28 13.88 -16.19 0.02
CA GLU A 28 14.41 -16.94 1.17
C GLU A 28 15.00 -15.99 2.22
N ALA A 29 15.83 -15.04 1.79
CA ALA A 29 16.45 -14.07 2.70
C ALA A 29 15.41 -13.22 3.45
N LEU A 30 14.41 -12.69 2.75
CA LEU A 30 13.35 -11.88 3.36
C LEU A 30 12.44 -12.69 4.29
N SER A 31 12.23 -13.97 3.98
CA SER A 31 11.43 -14.86 4.84
C SER A 31 12.09 -15.18 6.17
N ALA A 32 13.41 -14.99 6.28
CA ALA A 32 14.15 -15.15 7.53
C ALA A 32 14.06 -13.90 8.44
N GLU A 33 13.62 -12.75 7.91
CA GLU A 33 13.52 -11.51 8.66
C GLU A 33 12.25 -11.45 9.53
N HIS A 34 12.38 -10.85 10.70
CA HIS A 34 11.28 -10.75 11.65
C HIS A 34 10.31 -9.65 11.23
N GLY A 35 9.00 -9.89 11.36
CA GLY A 35 7.97 -8.92 10.96
C GLY A 35 7.81 -8.78 9.44
N ALA A 36 8.39 -9.69 8.65
CA ALA A 36 8.23 -9.76 7.20
C ALA A 36 7.22 -10.85 6.81
N GLU A 37 6.17 -10.47 6.07
CA GLU A 37 5.26 -11.41 5.42
C GLU A 37 5.55 -11.43 3.92
N VAL A 38 6.10 -12.52 3.38
CA VAL A 38 6.54 -12.58 1.98
C VAL A 38 5.50 -13.29 1.13
N LEU A 39 4.98 -12.58 0.13
CA LEU A 39 4.02 -13.06 -0.85
C LEU A 39 4.66 -13.11 -2.24
N ILE A 40 4.92 -14.30 -2.76
CA ILE A 40 5.35 -14.48 -4.14
C ILE A 40 4.12 -14.53 -5.05
N THR A 41 4.12 -13.68 -6.06
CA THR A 41 3.03 -13.55 -7.03
C THR A 41 3.55 -13.70 -8.44
N PRO A 42 2.69 -14.08 -9.40
CA PRO A 42 3.02 -13.91 -10.81
C PRO A 42 3.24 -12.42 -11.15
N ASN A 43 3.61 -12.15 -12.39
CA ASN A 43 3.90 -10.79 -12.84
C ASN A 43 2.73 -9.83 -12.55
N LEU A 44 3.04 -8.74 -11.83
CA LEU A 44 2.08 -7.76 -11.33
C LEU A 44 1.15 -7.21 -12.41
N TYR A 45 1.68 -6.93 -13.60
CA TYR A 45 0.91 -6.34 -14.70
C TYR A 45 -0.09 -7.33 -15.32
N ASP A 46 0.19 -8.62 -15.26
CA ASP A 46 -0.70 -9.65 -15.82
C ASP A 46 -1.78 -10.13 -14.84
N LEU A 47 -1.77 -9.65 -13.60
CA LEU A 47 -2.78 -10.01 -12.60
C LEU A 47 -4.16 -9.49 -12.97
N LYS A 48 -5.19 -10.26 -12.61
CA LYS A 48 -6.58 -9.86 -12.79
C LYS A 48 -7.08 -9.06 -11.57
N PRO A 49 -7.97 -8.06 -11.76
CA PRO A 49 -8.47 -7.26 -10.64
C PRO A 49 -9.27 -8.05 -9.59
N ASP A 50 -9.83 -9.19 -9.98
CA ASP A 50 -10.60 -10.14 -9.18
C ASP A 50 -9.78 -11.39 -8.76
N GLY A 51 -8.47 -11.40 -9.05
CA GLY A 51 -7.58 -12.50 -8.71
C GLY A 51 -7.35 -12.67 -7.19
N PRO A 52 -6.95 -13.87 -6.73
CA PRO A 52 -6.59 -14.13 -5.34
C PRO A 52 -5.47 -13.22 -4.83
N THR A 53 -4.50 -12.89 -5.68
CA THR A 53 -3.38 -12.00 -5.33
C THR A 53 -3.90 -10.62 -4.96
N ILE A 54 -4.64 -9.99 -5.87
CA ILE A 54 -5.18 -8.63 -5.65
C ILE A 54 -6.17 -8.61 -4.48
N SER A 55 -6.98 -9.65 -4.33
CA SER A 55 -7.90 -9.77 -3.20
C SER A 55 -7.17 -9.82 -1.85
N THR A 56 -6.03 -10.52 -1.80
CA THR A 56 -5.17 -10.56 -0.60
C THR A 56 -4.60 -9.16 -0.31
N LEU A 57 -4.00 -8.50 -1.30
CA LEU A 57 -3.39 -7.17 -1.13
C LEU A 57 -4.38 -6.06 -0.76
N LYS A 58 -5.64 -6.16 -1.22
CA LYS A 58 -6.73 -5.27 -0.80
C LYS A 58 -7.11 -5.44 0.66
N GLN A 59 -7.03 -6.67 1.17
CA GLN A 59 -7.39 -7.00 2.55
C GLN A 59 -6.23 -6.75 3.53
N THR A 60 -5.03 -6.45 3.04
CA THR A 60 -3.87 -6.09 3.85
C THR A 60 -3.87 -4.58 4.13
N PRO A 61 -4.14 -4.14 5.37
CA PRO A 61 -4.16 -2.72 5.72
C PRO A 61 -2.76 -2.13 5.98
N ARG A 62 -1.72 -2.97 5.97
CA ARG A 62 -0.33 -2.59 6.29
C ARG A 62 0.38 -1.97 5.10
N ASP A 63 1.52 -1.33 5.39
CA ASP A 63 2.46 -0.87 4.37
C ASP A 63 3.00 -2.03 3.54
N LEU A 64 3.31 -1.74 2.28
CA LEU A 64 3.72 -2.73 1.29
C LEU A 64 5.12 -2.44 0.77
N LEU A 65 5.94 -3.48 0.66
CA LEU A 65 7.18 -3.46 -0.11
C LEU A 65 6.99 -4.34 -1.34
N VAL A 66 7.13 -3.79 -2.54
CA VAL A 66 6.83 -4.47 -3.80
C VAL A 66 8.08 -4.53 -4.65
N LEU A 67 8.62 -5.73 -4.84
CA LEU A 67 9.70 -5.97 -5.79
C LEU A 67 9.09 -6.44 -7.12
N SER A 68 9.36 -5.72 -8.20
CA SER A 68 8.80 -6.03 -9.51
C SER A 68 9.77 -5.75 -10.64
N TRP A 69 9.51 -6.35 -11.81
CA TRP A 69 10.28 -6.08 -13.04
C TRP A 69 9.72 -4.88 -13.80
N LEU A 70 8.72 -4.18 -13.23
CA LEU A 70 8.22 -2.91 -13.73
C LEU A 70 9.03 -1.80 -13.06
N TYR A 71 9.21 -0.67 -13.75
CA TYR A 71 9.73 0.55 -13.11
C TYR A 71 8.87 0.93 -11.89
N PRO A 72 9.46 1.50 -10.82
CA PRO A 72 8.75 1.77 -9.57
C PRO A 72 7.43 2.55 -9.76
N ARG A 73 7.46 3.59 -10.58
CA ARG A 73 6.29 4.41 -10.95
C ARG A 73 5.20 3.58 -11.62
N ALA A 74 5.57 2.73 -12.57
CA ALA A 74 4.64 1.84 -13.27
C ALA A 74 4.03 0.79 -12.32
N ALA A 75 4.83 0.24 -11.41
CA ALA A 75 4.38 -0.74 -10.42
C ALA A 75 3.32 -0.13 -9.48
N HIS A 76 3.59 1.07 -8.97
CA HIS A 76 2.68 1.80 -8.09
C HIS A 76 1.31 2.04 -8.75
N TRP A 77 1.28 2.61 -9.96
CA TRP A 77 0.02 2.91 -10.63
C TRP A 77 -0.71 1.67 -11.15
N THR A 78 0.02 0.59 -11.43
CA THR A 78 -0.60 -0.72 -11.75
C THR A 78 -1.38 -1.25 -10.55
N LEU A 79 -0.83 -1.11 -9.33
CA LEU A 79 -1.49 -1.47 -8.07
C LEU A 79 -2.68 -0.54 -7.77
N ASP A 80 -2.52 0.77 -7.92
CA ASP A 80 -3.58 1.76 -7.70
C ASP A 80 -4.80 1.46 -8.57
N ARG A 81 -4.58 1.17 -9.87
CA ARG A 81 -5.63 0.83 -10.84
C ARG A 81 -6.48 -0.35 -10.37
N VAL A 82 -5.87 -1.39 -9.81
CA VAL A 82 -6.59 -2.57 -9.33
C VAL A 82 -7.19 -2.36 -7.94
N GLY A 83 -7.02 -1.19 -7.32
CA GLY A 83 -7.57 -0.82 -6.02
C GLY A 83 -6.61 -1.06 -4.84
N VAL A 84 -5.36 -1.41 -5.09
CA VAL A 84 -4.31 -1.45 -4.08
C VAL A 84 -3.64 -0.06 -4.01
N ARG A 85 -4.39 0.91 -3.48
CA ARG A 85 -3.99 2.33 -3.39
C ARG A 85 -3.09 2.60 -2.19
N GLY A 86 -2.22 3.59 -2.23
CA GLY A 86 -1.41 4.01 -1.08
C GLY A 86 -0.55 5.20 -1.46
N ARG A 87 0.17 5.76 -0.49
CA ARG A 87 1.18 6.79 -0.74
C ARG A 87 2.45 6.13 -1.28
N VAL A 88 3.17 6.82 -2.15
CA VAL A 88 4.49 6.35 -2.62
C VAL A 88 5.45 6.38 -1.44
N GLY A 89 6.17 5.28 -1.21
CA GLY A 89 7.25 5.22 -0.24
C GLY A 89 8.60 5.41 -0.92
N GLU A 90 9.51 6.14 -0.28
CA GLU A 90 10.86 6.38 -0.80
C GLU A 90 11.79 5.20 -0.49
N SER A 91 12.46 4.70 -1.54
CA SER A 91 13.46 3.63 -1.48
C SER A 91 14.84 4.20 -1.75
N LEU A 92 15.87 3.72 -1.05
CA LEU A 92 17.26 4.09 -1.35
C LEU A 92 17.86 3.26 -2.49
N LEU A 93 17.21 2.17 -2.87
CA LEU A 93 17.55 1.42 -4.08
C LEU A 93 16.90 2.14 -5.27
N VAL A 94 17.67 3.02 -5.91
CA VAL A 94 17.27 3.81 -7.09
C VAL A 94 18.27 3.57 -8.22
N ALA A 95 17.83 3.60 -9.48
CA ALA A 95 18.74 3.49 -10.61
C ALA A 95 19.55 4.79 -10.78
N PRO A 96 20.83 4.73 -11.18
CA PRO A 96 21.67 5.92 -11.33
C PRO A 96 21.17 6.92 -12.39
N ASP A 97 20.36 6.48 -13.36
CA ASP A 97 19.79 7.35 -14.40
C ASP A 97 18.45 7.98 -13.97
N ASP A 98 17.86 7.60 -12.83
CA ASP A 98 16.61 8.17 -12.33
C ASP A 98 16.83 9.52 -11.60
N GLU A 99 18.08 9.91 -11.31
CA GLU A 99 18.41 11.19 -10.66
C GLU A 99 18.29 12.41 -11.62
N ASP A 100 18.16 12.18 -12.93
CA ASP A 100 18.19 13.21 -13.98
C ASP A 100 16.81 13.50 -14.63
N GLU A 101 15.71 12.87 -14.20
CA GLU A 101 14.36 13.09 -14.76
C GLU A 101 13.57 14.24 -14.11
N ASP A 102 14.20 15.03 -13.24
CA ASP A 102 13.66 16.29 -12.74
C ASP A 102 14.04 17.44 -13.69
N ASP A 103 13.55 17.38 -14.93
CA ASP A 103 13.37 18.57 -15.75
C ASP A 103 12.25 19.42 -15.10
N GLU A 104 12.56 20.07 -13.97
CA GLU A 104 11.68 21.02 -13.30
C GLU A 104 11.46 22.24 -14.22
N ASP A 105 10.52 22.10 -15.17
CA ASP A 105 9.95 23.23 -15.86
C ASP A 105 9.17 24.03 -14.81
N TRP A 106 9.50 25.31 -14.63
CA TRP A 106 8.98 26.15 -13.54
C TRP A 106 7.44 26.28 -13.58
N ASP A 107 6.84 26.02 -14.73
CA ASP A 107 5.39 26.04 -14.95
C ASP A 107 4.67 24.75 -14.48
N ASP A 108 5.41 23.67 -14.16
CA ASP A 108 4.82 22.34 -13.89
C ASP A 108 4.27 22.19 -12.45
N ALA A 109 4.77 23.01 -11.51
CA ALA A 109 4.36 23.00 -10.11
C ALA A 109 2.99 23.65 -9.83
N GLU A 110 2.46 24.45 -10.75
CA GLU A 110 1.15 25.12 -10.59
C GLU A 110 -0.04 24.27 -11.09
N LYS A 111 0.23 23.15 -11.76
CA LYS A 111 -0.84 22.30 -12.33
C LYS A 111 -1.47 21.41 -11.26
N SER A 112 -2.80 21.49 -11.11
CA SER A 112 -3.57 20.53 -10.29
C SER A 112 -3.43 19.13 -10.88
N ARG A 113 -2.97 18.17 -10.09
CA ARG A 113 -2.87 16.77 -10.49
C ARG A 113 -4.04 15.99 -9.92
N VAL A 114 -4.47 14.97 -10.66
CA VAL A 114 -5.54 14.08 -10.20
C VAL A 114 -5.15 13.37 -8.90
N ALA A 115 -3.86 13.09 -8.68
CA ALA A 115 -3.42 12.49 -7.42
C ALA A 115 -3.71 13.36 -6.19
N ASP A 116 -3.71 14.70 -6.33
CA ASP A 116 -3.88 15.63 -5.20
C ASP A 116 -5.32 15.69 -4.70
N GLU A 117 -6.29 15.44 -5.59
CA GLU A 117 -7.72 15.47 -5.29
C GLU A 117 -8.24 14.13 -4.73
N ARG A 118 -7.40 13.07 -4.76
CA ARG A 118 -7.81 11.72 -4.39
C ARG A 118 -7.54 11.41 -2.93
N GLU A 119 -8.52 10.80 -2.28
CA GLU A 119 -8.35 10.24 -0.95
C GLU A 119 -7.51 8.95 -1.01
N LEU A 120 -6.30 9.01 -0.46
CA LEU A 120 -5.39 7.87 -0.36
C LEU A 120 -5.46 7.24 1.04
N PRO A 121 -5.48 5.90 1.14
CA PRO A 121 -5.41 5.23 2.44
C PRO A 121 -4.08 5.53 3.11
N ASN A 122 -4.07 5.55 4.44
CA ASN A 122 -2.86 5.75 5.25
C ASN A 122 -1.99 4.49 5.27
N ARG A 123 -1.44 4.12 4.11
CA ARG A 123 -0.40 3.11 3.93
C ARG A 123 0.56 3.56 2.84
N ARG A 124 1.82 3.21 2.98
CA ARG A 124 2.90 3.43 2.01
C ARG A 124 3.12 2.19 1.17
N ILE A 125 3.46 2.41 -0.09
CA ILE A 125 3.82 1.38 -1.05
C ILE A 125 5.21 1.73 -1.58
N TYR A 126 6.19 0.96 -1.15
CA TYR A 126 7.57 1.04 -1.59
C TYR A 126 7.74 0.12 -2.79
N CYS A 127 8.15 0.66 -3.94
CA CYS A 127 8.35 -0.12 -5.16
C CYS A 127 9.84 -0.18 -5.49
N ILE A 128 10.38 -1.39 -5.58
CA ILE A 128 11.78 -1.65 -5.92
C ILE A 128 11.84 -2.41 -7.25
N ASP A 129 12.74 -2.00 -8.12
CA ASP A 129 12.97 -2.63 -9.41
C ASP A 129 13.95 -3.80 -9.28
N TRP A 130 13.58 -4.98 -9.77
CA TRP A 130 14.49 -6.14 -9.81
C TRP A 130 15.78 -5.89 -10.58
N ARG A 131 15.81 -4.95 -11.53
CA ARG A 131 16.97 -4.71 -12.40
C ARG A 131 18.15 -4.07 -11.68
N ILE A 132 17.90 -3.32 -10.62
CA ILE A 132 18.94 -2.67 -9.82
C ILE A 132 19.44 -3.56 -8.68
N VAL A 133 18.68 -4.59 -8.32
CA VAL A 133 19.02 -5.52 -7.24
C VAL A 133 20.11 -6.48 -7.73
N GLN A 134 21.28 -6.44 -7.08
CA GLN A 134 22.40 -7.32 -7.43
C GLN A 134 22.45 -8.55 -6.51
N ASN A 135 22.02 -8.38 -5.26
CA ASN A 135 22.07 -9.42 -4.24
C ASN A 135 20.92 -9.30 -3.23
N ALA A 136 20.64 -10.38 -2.52
CA ALA A 136 19.55 -10.43 -1.54
C ALA A 136 19.78 -9.49 -0.33
N ASN A 137 21.04 -9.21 0.03
CA ASN A 137 21.36 -8.41 1.21
C ASN A 137 20.94 -6.95 1.03
N GLU A 138 21.10 -6.38 -0.16
CA GLU A 138 20.63 -5.02 -0.48
C GLU A 138 19.14 -4.83 -0.15
N VAL A 139 18.32 -5.81 -0.53
CA VAL A 139 16.87 -5.76 -0.28
C VAL A 139 16.55 -5.94 1.20
N VAL A 140 17.28 -6.81 1.89
CA VAL A 140 17.12 -7.03 3.33
C VAL A 140 17.52 -5.81 4.14
N ASP A 141 18.63 -5.15 3.78
CA ASP A 141 19.08 -3.93 4.44
C ASP A 141 18.08 -2.79 4.21
N GLU A 142 17.54 -2.68 3.00
CA GLU A 142 16.49 -1.71 2.69
C GLU A 142 15.18 -2.01 3.44
N LEU A 143 14.78 -3.28 3.54
CA LEU A 143 13.64 -3.70 4.37
C LEU A 143 13.82 -3.25 5.82
N ARG A 144 14.98 -3.51 6.42
CA ARG A 144 15.26 -3.14 7.82
C ARG A 144 15.22 -1.64 8.00
N ARG A 145 15.80 -0.87 7.08
CA ARG A 145 15.74 0.59 7.09
C ARG A 145 14.29 1.10 7.07
N ILE A 146 13.47 0.58 6.15
CA ILE A 146 12.05 0.95 6.05
C ILE A 146 11.29 0.57 7.33
N GLN A 147 11.55 -0.61 7.90
CA GLN A 147 10.93 -1.03 9.16
C GLN A 147 11.30 -0.11 10.33
N GLU A 148 12.56 0.36 10.40
CA GLU A 148 13.02 1.30 11.42
C GLU A 148 12.37 2.68 11.27
N GLU A 149 12.31 3.19 10.04
CA GLU A 149 11.64 4.46 9.71
C GLU A 149 10.16 4.43 10.11
N LEU A 150 9.43 3.40 9.66
CA LEU A 150 8.01 3.24 9.99
C LEU A 150 7.79 3.02 11.49
N ALA A 151 8.68 2.32 12.18
CA ALA A 151 8.60 2.18 13.64
C ALA A 151 8.80 3.52 14.37
N ALA A 152 9.73 4.35 13.89
CA ALA A 152 9.99 5.67 14.46
C ALA A 152 8.82 6.63 14.25
N GLU A 153 8.25 6.67 13.03
CA GLU A 153 7.09 7.51 12.70
C GLU A 153 5.85 7.13 13.50
N ASN A 154 5.56 5.82 13.64
CA ASN A 154 4.43 5.34 14.44
C ASN A 154 4.60 5.64 15.94
N SER A 155 5.84 5.57 16.45
CA SER A 155 6.16 5.95 17.83
C SER A 155 6.02 7.47 18.06
N ALA A 156 6.34 8.28 17.06
CA ALA A 156 6.18 9.74 17.12
C ALA A 156 4.71 10.19 17.03
N SER A 157 3.91 9.55 16.16
CA SER A 157 2.48 9.86 16.01
C SER A 157 1.65 9.46 17.23
N SER A 158 1.99 8.35 17.89
CA SER A 158 1.30 7.88 19.10
C SER A 158 1.58 8.76 20.33
N THR A 159 2.72 9.46 20.40
CA THR A 159 3.06 10.32 21.54
C THR A 159 2.39 11.70 21.47
N THR A 160 2.10 12.21 20.27
CA THR A 160 1.74 13.62 20.05
C THR A 160 0.26 13.90 19.85
N ALA A 161 -0.55 12.96 19.33
CA ALA A 161 -1.96 13.24 19.01
C ALA A 161 -2.95 13.08 20.20
N GLU A 162 -2.82 12.03 21.01
CA GLU A 162 -3.76 11.79 22.14
C GLU A 162 -3.28 12.43 23.45
N THR A 163 -1.97 12.58 23.68
CA THR A 163 -1.43 13.11 24.93
C THR A 163 -1.38 14.65 24.97
N ALA A 164 -1.28 15.32 23.83
CA ALA A 164 -1.17 16.78 23.77
C ALA A 164 -2.49 17.50 24.08
N TRP A 165 -3.64 16.95 23.68
CA TRP A 165 -4.96 17.53 24.01
C TRP A 165 -5.39 17.26 25.45
N ILE A 166 -4.99 16.12 26.03
CA ILE A 166 -5.35 15.77 27.42
C ILE A 166 -4.51 16.58 28.43
N SER A 167 -3.27 16.93 28.09
CA SER A 167 -2.34 17.58 29.01
C SER A 167 -2.54 19.10 29.16
N ASP A 168 -3.10 19.79 28.17
CA ASP A 168 -3.15 21.26 28.19
C ASP A 168 -4.41 21.84 28.87
N GLN A 169 -5.40 21.02 29.25
CA GLN A 169 -6.61 21.51 29.94
C GLN A 169 -7.08 20.70 31.16
N ALA A 170 -6.40 19.61 31.54
CA ALA A 170 -6.78 18.85 32.72
C ALA A 170 -6.23 19.50 34.00
N SER A 171 -7.04 20.34 34.66
CA SER A 171 -6.71 20.82 36.01
C SER A 171 -6.48 19.63 36.96
N SER A 172 -5.54 19.75 37.90
CA SER A 172 -5.23 18.68 38.88
C SER A 172 -6.47 18.21 39.67
N GLU A 173 -7.47 19.09 39.80
CA GLU A 173 -8.72 18.80 40.47
C GLU A 173 -9.66 17.93 39.62
N SER A 174 -9.65 18.10 38.29
CA SER A 174 -10.37 17.25 37.34
C SER A 174 -9.80 15.83 37.32
N LEU A 175 -8.47 15.73 37.40
CA LEU A 175 -7.73 14.46 37.42
C LEU A 175 -8.00 13.68 38.72
N ALA A 176 -8.07 14.38 39.86
CA ALA A 176 -8.46 13.79 41.14
C ALA A 176 -9.92 13.31 41.17
N ARG A 177 -10.86 14.07 40.56
CA ARG A 177 -12.27 13.65 40.42
C ARG A 177 -12.44 12.44 39.51
N PHE A 178 -11.66 12.34 38.43
CA PHE A 178 -11.68 11.17 37.55
C PHE A 178 -11.13 9.92 38.25
N GLN A 179 -10.04 10.06 39.01
CA GLN A 179 -9.44 8.95 39.74
C GLN A 179 -10.27 8.51 40.96
N ARG A 180 -11.09 9.40 41.51
CA ARG A 180 -11.95 9.12 42.68
C ARG A 180 -13.36 9.70 42.44
N PRO A 181 -14.17 9.05 41.59
CA PRO A 181 -15.54 9.50 41.36
C PRO A 181 -16.33 9.40 42.66
N VAL A 182 -16.93 10.52 43.08
CA VAL A 182 -17.71 10.64 44.32
C VAL A 182 -19.23 10.62 44.09
N ASN A 183 -19.66 10.38 42.84
CA ASN A 183 -21.08 10.34 42.48
C ASN A 183 -21.54 8.91 42.12
N ASP A 184 -22.75 8.60 42.57
CA ASP A 184 -23.42 7.29 42.51
C ASP A 184 -23.84 6.87 41.08
N THR A 185 -23.54 7.70 40.08
CA THR A 185 -23.81 7.46 38.65
C THR A 185 -22.61 6.93 37.88
N HIS A 186 -21.47 6.66 38.53
CA HIS A 186 -20.29 6.12 37.86
C HIS A 186 -20.51 4.65 37.47
N LEU A 187 -20.26 4.34 36.19
CA LEU A 187 -20.31 2.99 35.65
C LEU A 187 -18.97 2.31 35.90
N ASP A 188 -18.97 1.08 36.42
CA ASP A 188 -17.73 0.29 36.52
C ASP A 188 -17.16 -0.06 35.13
N GLY A 189 -15.97 -0.66 35.09
CA GLY A 189 -15.30 -1.08 33.84
C GLY A 189 -16.09 -2.07 32.97
N ASN A 190 -17.30 -2.47 33.40
CA ASN A 190 -18.24 -3.32 32.71
C ASN A 190 -19.56 -2.60 32.36
N GLY A 191 -19.65 -1.28 32.55
CA GLY A 191 -20.81 -0.46 32.17
C GLY A 191 -22.00 -0.54 33.12
N ARG A 192 -21.82 -0.90 34.42
CA ARG A 192 -22.92 -1.02 35.39
C ARG A 192 -22.82 0.03 36.51
N LEU A 193 -23.96 0.56 36.96
CA LEU A 193 -24.05 1.46 38.10
C LEU A 193 -23.64 0.72 39.39
N ALA A 194 -22.70 1.29 40.14
CA ALA A 194 -22.17 0.71 41.37
C ALA A 194 -23.16 0.88 42.55
N VAL A 195 -24.27 0.13 42.56
CA VAL A 195 -25.10 -0.06 43.75
C VAL A 195 -24.89 -1.46 44.34
N SER A 196 -24.76 -1.50 45.66
CA SER A 196 -24.38 -2.68 46.45
C SER A 196 -25.52 -3.71 46.61
N SER A 197 -25.12 -4.99 46.56
CA SER A 197 -25.82 -6.22 47.01
C SER A 197 -26.41 -7.16 45.94
N PRO A 198 -26.40 -8.50 46.21
CA PRO A 198 -25.98 -9.48 45.21
C PRO A 198 -27.11 -10.39 44.69
N ALA A 199 -27.05 -10.76 43.41
CA ALA A 199 -27.82 -11.86 42.81
C ALA A 199 -27.02 -12.50 41.65
N PRO A 200 -27.30 -13.76 41.27
CA PRO A 200 -26.26 -14.75 40.99
C PRO A 200 -25.63 -14.64 39.61
N ARG A 201 -24.37 -15.09 39.57
CA ARG A 201 -23.49 -15.17 38.40
C ARG A 201 -24.15 -15.95 37.27
N THR A 202 -24.33 -15.29 36.13
CA THR A 202 -24.34 -15.93 34.82
C THR A 202 -23.01 -15.57 34.16
N THR A 203 -22.17 -16.58 33.94
CA THR A 203 -20.90 -16.46 33.24
C THR A 203 -21.16 -16.18 31.77
N VAL A 204 -21.08 -14.91 31.39
CA VAL A 204 -20.88 -14.52 29.98
C VAL A 204 -19.40 -14.18 29.86
N GLY A 205 -18.65 -15.05 29.20
CA GLY A 205 -17.24 -14.81 28.88
C GLY A 205 -17.11 -13.61 27.94
N PRO A 206 -15.95 -12.93 27.92
CA PRO A 206 -15.74 -11.82 27.00
C PRO A 206 -15.71 -12.36 25.56
N SER A 207 -16.76 -12.06 24.80
CA SER A 207 -16.73 -12.07 23.33
C SER A 207 -15.83 -10.93 22.85
N SER A 208 -14.53 -11.11 23.02
CA SER A 208 -13.52 -10.39 22.26
C SER A 208 -13.38 -11.11 20.92
N GLU A 209 -14.30 -10.84 20.01
CA GLU A 209 -14.11 -11.17 18.60
C GLU A 209 -13.18 -10.12 17.96
N HIS A 210 -11.95 -10.05 18.46
CA HIS A 210 -10.84 -9.83 17.54
C HIS A 210 -10.65 -11.17 16.86
N ALA A 211 -11.23 -11.32 15.67
CA ALA A 211 -10.84 -12.40 14.78
C ALA A 211 -9.31 -12.42 14.74
N PRO A 212 -8.65 -13.53 15.11
CA PRO A 212 -7.20 -13.59 15.00
C PRO A 212 -6.87 -13.32 13.55
N LEU A 213 -6.10 -12.26 13.30
CA LEU A 213 -5.51 -12.00 11.99
C LEU A 213 -4.84 -13.32 11.56
N PRO A 214 -5.03 -13.79 10.31
CA PRO A 214 -4.67 -15.15 9.92
C PRO A 214 -3.17 -15.48 9.95
N PHE A 215 -2.31 -14.58 10.42
CA PHE A 215 -0.86 -14.74 10.37
C PHE A 215 -0.21 -14.39 11.70
N ASP A 216 0.41 -15.42 12.29
CA ASP A 216 1.37 -15.31 13.38
C ASP A 216 2.66 -14.68 12.82
N LEU A 217 2.95 -13.44 13.24
CA LEU A 217 4.12 -12.67 12.79
C LEU A 217 5.39 -12.96 13.59
N SER A 218 5.37 -13.99 14.45
CA SER A 218 6.52 -14.39 15.25
C SER A 218 7.61 -15.15 14.47
N GLY A 219 7.33 -15.53 13.21
CA GLY A 219 8.31 -16.02 12.24
C GLY A 219 7.90 -15.64 10.81
N GLY A 220 8.86 -15.33 9.93
CA GLY A 220 8.56 -14.89 8.57
C GLY A 220 7.79 -15.95 7.79
N HIS A 221 6.66 -15.57 7.21
CA HIS A 221 5.79 -16.47 6.46
C HIS A 221 6.00 -16.26 4.97
N LEU A 222 6.60 -17.24 4.29
CA LEU A 222 6.70 -17.27 2.84
C LEU A 222 5.48 -17.96 2.22
N ARG A 223 4.71 -17.24 1.42
CA ARG A 223 3.55 -17.76 0.70
C ARG A 223 3.69 -17.52 -0.80
N ARG A 224 3.49 -18.56 -1.61
CA ARG A 224 3.32 -18.43 -3.06
C ARG A 224 1.84 -18.50 -3.42
N VAL A 225 1.35 -17.52 -4.17
CA VAL A 225 -0.01 -17.56 -4.72
C VAL A 225 0.05 -18.22 -6.08
N ASP A 226 -0.57 -19.39 -6.20
CA ASP A 226 -0.71 -20.08 -7.48
C ASP A 226 -1.92 -19.50 -8.23
N GLU A 227 -1.63 -18.64 -9.20
CA GLU A 227 -2.59 -18.03 -10.11
C GLU A 227 -1.99 -18.09 -11.52
N GLN A 228 -2.80 -18.40 -12.53
CA GLN A 228 -2.34 -18.43 -13.92
C GLN A 228 -2.66 -17.10 -14.60
N PRO A 229 -1.71 -16.14 -14.64
CA PRO A 229 -1.93 -14.89 -15.35
C PRO A 229 -1.91 -15.13 -16.86
N GLY A 230 -2.77 -14.42 -17.59
CA GLY A 230 -2.69 -14.33 -19.04
C GLY A 230 -1.97 -13.04 -19.41
N ARG A 231 -1.09 -13.07 -20.43
CA ARG A 231 -0.42 -11.85 -20.92
C ARG A 231 -1.44 -10.78 -21.28
N ARG A 232 -1.31 -9.59 -20.68
CA ARG A 232 -2.23 -8.47 -20.89
C ARG A 232 -1.57 -7.31 -21.63
N TRP A 233 -2.41 -6.43 -22.17
CA TRP A 233 -1.99 -5.17 -22.78
C TRP A 233 -3.05 -4.12 -22.49
N TYR A 234 -2.74 -3.16 -21.62
CA TYR A 234 -3.65 -2.09 -21.25
C TYR A 234 -2.88 -0.86 -20.75
N PRO A 235 -3.42 0.35 -20.93
CA PRO A 235 -2.82 1.55 -20.37
C PRO A 235 -3.00 1.59 -18.85
N VAL A 236 -2.03 2.18 -18.16
CA VAL A 236 -2.09 2.55 -16.75
C VAL A 236 -1.94 4.07 -16.67
N ILE A 237 -2.77 4.73 -15.87
CA ILE A 237 -2.71 6.20 -15.71
C ILE A 237 -1.87 6.51 -14.47
N ASP A 238 -0.84 7.31 -14.67
CA ASP A 238 -0.10 7.98 -13.63
C ASP A 238 -0.85 9.25 -13.20
N PHE A 239 -1.53 9.17 -12.07
CA PHE A 239 -2.30 10.31 -11.58
C PHE A 239 -1.45 11.41 -10.94
N SER A 240 -0.17 11.15 -10.63
CA SER A 240 0.76 12.22 -10.21
C SER A 240 1.13 13.15 -11.36
N ARG A 241 1.04 12.68 -12.61
CA ARG A 241 1.25 13.51 -13.81
C ARG A 241 -0.07 13.94 -14.48
N CYS A 242 -1.13 13.16 -14.34
CA CYS A 242 -2.40 13.46 -15.00
C CYS A 242 -3.04 14.77 -14.50
N THR A 243 -3.38 15.66 -15.42
CA THR A 243 -4.11 16.93 -15.17
C THR A 243 -5.60 16.84 -15.48
N ASN A 244 -6.13 15.63 -15.66
CA ASN A 244 -7.52 15.37 -16.04
C ASN A 244 -7.98 16.05 -17.36
N CYS A 245 -7.07 16.23 -18.34
CA CYS A 245 -7.35 16.95 -19.60
C CYS A 245 -8.27 16.23 -20.61
N MET A 246 -8.65 14.97 -20.35
CA MET A 246 -9.56 14.14 -21.17
C MET A 246 -9.11 13.79 -22.61
N GLU A 247 -7.92 14.17 -23.05
CA GLU A 247 -7.48 13.85 -24.43
C GLU A 247 -7.40 12.34 -24.72
N CYS A 248 -7.06 11.54 -23.70
CA CYS A 248 -6.92 10.10 -23.85
C CYS A 248 -8.26 9.38 -24.11
N ILE A 249 -9.37 9.84 -23.52
CA ILE A 249 -10.71 9.29 -23.75
C ILE A 249 -11.24 9.72 -25.12
N ASP A 250 -11.07 10.99 -25.49
CA ASP A 250 -11.51 11.51 -26.79
C ASP A 250 -10.76 10.84 -27.96
N PHE A 251 -9.47 10.53 -27.75
CA PHE A 251 -8.66 9.84 -28.74
C PHE A 251 -8.99 8.34 -28.87
N CYS A 252 -9.37 7.68 -27.78
CA CYS A 252 -9.48 6.22 -27.74
C CYS A 252 -10.80 5.70 -28.35
N LEU A 253 -10.75 5.31 -29.62
CA LEU A 253 -11.90 4.71 -30.33
C LEU A 253 -12.29 3.30 -29.84
N PHE A 254 -11.51 2.69 -28.94
CA PHE A 254 -11.77 1.34 -28.44
C PHE A 254 -12.56 1.32 -27.12
N GLY A 255 -12.94 2.49 -26.59
CA GLY A 255 -13.70 2.59 -25.35
C GLY A 255 -12.94 2.03 -24.14
N VAL A 256 -11.62 2.25 -24.08
CA VAL A 256 -10.76 1.79 -22.98
C VAL A 256 -10.93 2.67 -21.74
N TYR A 257 -11.14 3.96 -21.96
CA TYR A 257 -11.26 4.97 -20.91
C TYR A 257 -12.74 5.30 -20.64
N GLY A 258 -13.01 5.72 -19.41
CA GLY A 258 -14.27 6.27 -18.95
C GLY A 258 -14.01 7.37 -17.92
N VAL A 259 -15.07 7.91 -17.34
CA VAL A 259 -15.01 8.88 -16.24
C VAL A 259 -15.78 8.34 -15.04
N ASP A 260 -15.32 8.61 -13.82
CA ASP A 260 -16.05 8.24 -12.61
C ASP A 260 -17.15 9.26 -12.26
N GLY A 261 -17.78 9.07 -11.10
CA GLY A 261 -18.83 9.96 -10.59
C GLY A 261 -18.34 11.36 -10.20
N GLN A 262 -17.02 11.61 -10.17
CA GLN A 262 -16.41 12.91 -9.91
C GLN A 262 -15.79 13.49 -11.20
N GLU A 263 -16.19 13.00 -12.37
CA GLU A 263 -15.64 13.42 -13.67
C GLU A 263 -14.12 13.25 -13.77
N THR A 264 -13.56 12.26 -13.06
CA THR A 264 -12.14 11.92 -13.12
C THR A 264 -11.90 10.78 -14.12
N ILE A 265 -10.91 10.95 -14.98
CA ILE A 265 -10.53 9.96 -15.99
C ILE A 265 -10.09 8.62 -15.36
N LEU A 266 -10.53 7.50 -15.92
CA LEU A 266 -10.10 6.16 -15.49
C LEU A 266 -10.04 5.15 -16.64
N VAL A 267 -9.31 4.06 -16.44
CA VAL A 267 -9.23 2.92 -17.40
C VAL A 267 -10.35 1.92 -17.10
N GLU A 268 -11.50 2.13 -17.75
CA GLU A 268 -12.74 1.40 -17.50
C GLU A 268 -12.71 0.00 -18.11
N GLN A 269 -12.33 -0.12 -19.38
CA GLN A 269 -12.30 -1.38 -20.12
C GLN A 269 -10.88 -1.69 -20.60
N PRO A 270 -9.97 -2.15 -19.71
CA PRO A 270 -8.56 -2.36 -20.04
C PRO A 270 -8.37 -3.35 -21.19
N ASP A 271 -9.15 -4.42 -21.21
CA ASP A 271 -9.01 -5.52 -22.16
C ASP A 271 -9.56 -5.18 -23.57
N ASN A 272 -10.23 -4.03 -23.73
CA ASN A 272 -10.60 -3.49 -25.04
C ASN A 272 -9.41 -2.84 -25.76
N CYS A 273 -8.29 -2.61 -25.06
CA CYS A 273 -7.13 -1.99 -25.67
C CYS A 273 -6.59 -2.85 -26.81
N ARG A 274 -6.47 -2.25 -28.01
CA ARG A 274 -5.86 -2.92 -29.14
C ARG A 274 -4.41 -3.28 -28.80
N LYS A 275 -4.10 -4.57 -28.84
CA LYS A 275 -2.76 -5.11 -28.55
C LYS A 275 -1.67 -4.33 -29.30
N GLY A 276 -0.69 -3.82 -28.56
CA GLY A 276 0.46 -3.10 -29.09
C GLY A 276 0.16 -1.68 -29.58
N CYS A 277 -0.98 -1.08 -29.24
CA CYS A 277 -1.30 0.32 -29.57
C CYS A 277 -0.85 1.27 -28.45
N PRO A 278 0.18 2.11 -28.65
CA PRO A 278 0.64 3.09 -27.67
C PRO A 278 0.06 4.50 -27.93
N ALA A 279 -0.93 4.64 -28.79
CA ALA A 279 -1.25 5.95 -29.37
C ALA A 279 -1.77 6.97 -28.33
N CYS A 280 -2.50 6.51 -27.31
CA CYS A 280 -2.95 7.37 -26.22
C CYS A 280 -1.80 7.89 -25.31
N SER A 281 -0.65 7.23 -25.25
CA SER A 281 0.50 7.77 -24.51
C SER A 281 1.24 8.88 -25.24
N ARG A 282 1.06 8.97 -26.57
CA ARG A 282 1.64 10.04 -27.39
C ARG A 282 0.77 11.28 -27.46
N VAL A 283 -0.54 11.14 -27.30
CA VAL A 283 -1.45 12.28 -27.28
C VAL A 283 -1.48 12.96 -25.92
N CYS A 284 -1.26 12.21 -24.83
CA CYS A 284 -1.27 12.79 -23.49
C CYS A 284 -0.19 13.87 -23.33
N PRO A 285 -0.57 15.13 -23.06
CA PRO A 285 0.38 16.25 -22.98
C PRO A 285 1.31 16.15 -21.78
N GLU A 286 0.89 15.45 -20.73
CA GLU A 286 1.64 15.28 -19.48
C GLU A 286 2.38 13.94 -19.41
N ASN A 287 2.40 13.16 -20.50
CA ASN A 287 2.99 11.82 -20.55
C ASN A 287 2.52 10.88 -19.40
N ALA A 288 1.29 11.05 -18.95
CA ALA A 288 0.73 10.35 -17.80
C ALA A 288 0.23 8.92 -18.12
N ILE A 289 0.29 8.47 -19.37
CA ILE A 289 -0.18 7.14 -19.78
C ILE A 289 1.01 6.19 -19.94
N ILE A 290 1.04 5.14 -19.12
CA ILE A 290 2.10 4.14 -19.07
C ILE A 290 1.60 2.82 -19.68
N PHE A 291 2.45 2.16 -20.43
CA PHE A 291 2.28 0.75 -20.83
C PHE A 291 3.46 -0.05 -20.24
N PRO A 292 3.27 -0.68 -19.07
CA PRO A 292 4.33 -1.43 -18.37
C PRO A 292 4.86 -2.65 -19.14
#